data_AF-A0A920BWD8-F1
#
_entry.id   AF-A0A920BWD8-F1
#
_cell.length_a   1.000
_cell.length_b   1.000
_cell.length_c   1.000
_cell.angle_alpha   90.00
_cell.angle_beta   90.00
_cell.angle_gamma   90.00
#
_symmetry.space_group_name_H-M   'P 1'
#
loop_
_entity.id
_entity.type
_entity.pdbx_description
1 polymer ?
#
loop_
_entity_poly.entity_id
_entity_poly.type
_entity_poly.pdbx_seq_one_letter_code
_entity_poly.pdbx_strand_id
1 'polypeptide(L)'
;MVFDALAFILGPFFTINLWVFHFTYKKFSLYAFLNLIIDFIFAYLLNPLFQKLGHYKLKKYTPTTIFIIFYLLSLINYAFQKLFEKRKILESHFHQ
;
A
#
# COMPACT_ATOMS: atom_id res chain seq x y z
N MET A 1 -10.08 -1.68 20.44
CA MET A 1 -8.86 -2.42 20.03
C MET A 1 -8.96 -2.96 18.58
N VAL A 2 -9.94 -3.81 18.23
CA VAL A 2 -10.12 -4.28 16.84
C VAL A 2 -10.80 -3.22 15.95
N PHE A 3 -11.86 -2.57 16.43
CA PHE A 3 -12.55 -1.51 15.68
C PHE A 3 -11.64 -0.33 15.33
N ASP A 4 -10.77 0.10 16.24
CA ASP A 4 -9.82 1.19 15.98
C ASP A 4 -8.81 0.81 14.88
N ALA A 5 -8.35 -0.44 14.90
CA ALA A 5 -7.47 -0.97 13.86
C ALA A 5 -8.18 -1.05 12.51
N LEU A 6 -9.43 -1.52 12.47
CA LEU A 6 -10.24 -1.56 11.25
C LEU A 6 -10.54 -0.16 10.73
N ALA A 7 -10.86 0.81 11.59
CA ALA A 7 -11.09 2.19 11.21
C ALA A 7 -9.83 2.84 10.62
N PHE A 8 -8.65 2.55 11.18
CA PHE A 8 -7.39 3.02 10.63
C PHE A 8 -7.05 2.36 9.27
N ILE A 9 -7.27 1.05 9.14
CA ILE A 9 -7.00 0.31 7.91
C ILE A 9 -7.96 0.76 6.80
N LEU A 10 -9.26 0.75 7.05
CA LEU A 10 -10.30 1.09 6.07
C LEU A 10 -10.41 2.60 5.81
N GLY A 11 -10.01 3.43 6.77
CA GLY A 11 -9.99 4.88 6.60
C GLY A 11 -8.72 5.33 5.88
N PRO A 12 -7.74 5.90 6.61
CA PRO A 12 -6.58 6.54 6.00
C PRO A 12 -5.72 5.58 5.17
N PHE A 13 -5.42 4.37 5.65
CA PHE A 13 -4.49 3.47 4.94
C PHE A 13 -5.06 3.02 3.58
N PHE A 14 -6.32 2.61 3.55
CA PHE A 14 -7.01 2.23 2.32
C PHE A 14 -7.18 3.42 1.36
N THR A 15 -7.57 4.59 1.88
CA THR A 15 -7.73 5.80 1.08
C THR A 15 -6.42 6.23 0.42
N ILE A 16 -5.31 6.21 1.17
CA ILE A 16 -3.98 6.53 0.65
C ILE A 16 -3.59 5.55 -0.48
N ASN A 17 -3.81 4.25 -0.29
CA ASN A 17 -3.56 3.25 -1.33
C ASN A 17 -4.33 3.55 -2.63
N LEU A 18 -5.62 3.87 -2.53
CA LEU A 18 -6.45 4.23 -3.69
C LEU A 18 -5.94 5.49 -4.41
N TRP A 19 -5.57 6.53 -3.66
CA TRP A 19 -4.98 7.74 -4.25
C TRP A 19 -3.68 7.46 -4.98
N VAL A 20 -2.81 6.64 -4.39
CA VAL A 20 -1.56 6.24 -5.07
C VAL A 20 -1.88 5.54 -6.39
N PHE A 21 -2.79 4.56 -6.40
CA PHE A 21 -3.19 3.92 -7.65
C PHE A 21 -3.79 4.90 -8.68
N HIS A 22 -4.59 5.85 -8.22
CA HIS A 22 -5.23 6.85 -9.08
C HIS A 22 -4.19 7.78 -9.72
N PHE A 23 -3.30 8.38 -8.93
CA PHE A 23 -2.31 9.35 -9.43
C PHE A 23 -1.17 8.72 -10.23
N THR A 24 -0.95 7.42 -10.10
CA THR A 24 0.15 6.71 -10.77
C THR A 24 -0.32 5.73 -11.84
N TYR A 25 -1.59 5.83 -12.24
CA TYR A 25 -2.19 4.97 -13.25
C TYR A 25 -1.31 4.85 -14.50
N LYS A 26 -1.00 3.60 -14.89
CA LYS A 26 -0.09 3.19 -15.99
C LYS A 26 1.38 3.63 -15.87
N LYS A 27 1.77 4.33 -14.81
CA LYS A 27 3.14 4.87 -14.61
C LYS A 27 3.86 4.12 -13.49
N PHE A 28 4.46 2.99 -13.82
CA PHE A 28 5.16 2.13 -12.83
C PHE A 28 6.22 2.87 -12.03
N SER A 29 7.10 3.66 -12.68
CA SER A 29 8.17 4.37 -11.96
C SER A 29 7.63 5.37 -10.95
N LEU A 30 6.52 6.05 -11.29
CA LEU A 30 5.86 6.98 -10.39
C LEU A 30 5.17 6.23 -9.24
N TYR A 31 4.53 5.10 -9.53
CA TYR A 31 3.94 4.21 -8.54
C TYR A 31 4.99 3.72 -7.52
N ALA A 32 6.10 3.17 -8.02
CA ALA A 32 7.17 2.64 -7.18
C ALA A 32 7.79 3.74 -6.31
N PHE A 33 8.04 4.92 -6.88
CA PHE A 33 8.61 6.05 -6.14
C PHE A 33 7.67 6.58 -5.04
N LEU A 34 6.38 6.78 -5.34
CA LEU A 34 5.43 7.25 -4.34
C LEU A 34 5.20 6.22 -3.23
N ASN A 35 5.07 4.93 -3.56
CA ASN A 35 4.98 3.88 -2.53
C ASN A 35 6.24 3.81 -1.68
N LEU A 36 7.43 3.94 -2.28
CA LEU A 36 8.69 3.96 -1.53
C LEU A 36 8.68 5.07 -0.46
N ILE A 37 8.25 6.28 -0.82
CA ILE A 37 8.14 7.40 0.13
C ILE A 37 7.11 7.11 1.22
N ILE A 38 5.91 6.66 0.84
CA ILE A 38 4.80 6.42 1.76
C ILE A 38 5.13 5.28 2.73
N ASP A 39 5.67 4.17 2.23
CA ASP A 39 6.06 3.01 3.04
C ASP A 39 7.23 3.38 3.95
N PHE A 40 8.15 4.23 3.51
CA PHE A 40 9.24 4.74 4.34
C PHE A 40 8.71 5.57 5.50
N ILE A 41 7.80 6.52 5.23
CA ILE A 41 7.12 7.32 6.26
C ILE A 41 6.35 6.40 7.21
N PHE A 42 5.65 5.40 6.68
CA PHE A 42 4.88 4.46 7.49
C PHE A 42 5.78 3.66 8.45
N ALA A 43 6.86 3.10 7.93
CA ALA A 43 7.75 2.23 8.68
C ALA A 43 8.60 2.95 9.72
N TYR A 44 9.13 4.14 9.40
CA TYR A 44 10.10 4.84 10.23
C TYR A 44 9.52 5.99 11.05
N LEU A 45 8.40 6.60 10.63
CA LEU A 45 7.78 7.71 11.37
C LEU A 45 6.51 7.26 12.11
N LEU A 46 5.55 6.68 11.38
CA LEU A 46 4.24 6.33 11.94
C LEU A 46 4.30 5.10 12.85
N ASN A 47 4.98 4.03 12.44
CA ASN A 47 5.10 2.81 13.23
C ASN A 47 5.68 3.04 14.65
N PRO A 48 6.82 3.72 14.85
CA PRO A 48 7.30 4.03 16.20
C PRO A 48 6.37 4.98 16.97
N LEU A 49 5.66 5.89 16.28
CA LEU A 49 4.63 6.74 16.90
C LEU A 49 3.49 5.87 17.48
N PHE A 50 2.96 4.94 16.69
CA PHE A 50 1.89 4.04 17.12
C PHE A 50 2.33 3.08 18.22
N GLN A 51 3.59 2.62 18.20
CA GLN A 51 4.15 1.83 19.30
C GLN A 51 4.27 2.64 20.60
N LYS A 52 4.63 3.92 20.53
CA LYS A 52 4.66 4.83 21.69
C LYS A 52 3.28 5.12 22.25
N LEU A 53 2.27 5.27 21.38
CA LEU A 53 0.87 5.49 21.76
C LEU A 53 0.18 4.23 22.34
N GLY A 54 0.87 3.09 22.38
CA GLY A 54 0.37 1.87 23.03
C GLY A 54 -0.64 1.07 22.20
N HIS A 55 -0.84 1.41 20.92
CA HIS A 55 -1.78 0.69 20.04
C HIS A 55 -1.31 -0.74 19.72
N TYR A 56 0.00 -0.99 19.70
CA TYR A 56 0.59 -2.33 19.54
C TYR A 56 2.08 -2.33 19.93
N LYS A 57 2.60 -3.46 20.41
CA LYS A 57 4.05 -3.70 20.56
C LYS A 57 4.49 -4.78 19.57
N LEU A 58 4.99 -4.37 18.40
CA LEU A 58 5.63 -5.27 17.44
C LEU A 58 7.07 -5.59 17.91
N LYS A 59 7.23 -6.28 19.04
CA LYS A 59 8.56 -6.64 19.61
C LYS A 59 9.46 -7.42 18.64
N LYS A 60 8.90 -8.01 17.58
CA LYS A 60 9.59 -8.93 16.67
C LYS A 60 9.93 -8.34 15.31
N TYR A 61 9.37 -7.18 14.93
CA TYR A 61 9.55 -6.61 13.59
C TYR A 61 10.25 -5.26 13.65
N THR A 62 11.41 -5.18 13.00
CA THR A 62 12.13 -3.90 12.85
C THR A 62 11.40 -3.00 11.85
N PRO A 63 11.53 -1.66 11.95
CA PRO A 63 11.06 -0.73 10.93
C PRO A 63 11.49 -1.13 9.52
N THR A 64 12.74 -1.59 9.35
CA THR A 64 13.27 -2.04 8.06
C THR A 64 12.53 -3.27 7.54
N THR A 65 12.24 -4.26 8.39
CA THR A 65 11.46 -5.44 7.99
C THR A 65 10.07 -5.05 7.53
N ILE A 66 9.42 -4.15 8.27
CA ILE A 66 8.08 -3.63 7.93
C ILE A 66 8.11 -2.90 6.59
N PHE A 67 9.09 -2.02 6.39
CA PHE A 67 9.28 -1.31 5.14
C PHE A 67 9.45 -2.24 3.95
N ILE A 68 10.33 -3.25 4.05
CA ILE A 68 10.58 -4.21 2.97
C ILE A 68 9.30 -4.98 2.62
N ILE A 69 8.56 -5.44 3.62
CA ILE A 69 7.32 -6.19 3.40
C ILE A 69 6.28 -5.32 2.68
N PHE A 70 6.03 -4.10 3.16
CA PHE A 70 5.05 -3.20 2.53
C PHE A 70 5.46 -2.79 1.12
N TYR A 71 6.74 -2.47 0.93
CA TYR A 71 7.22 -2.06 -0.38
C TYR A 71 7.13 -3.20 -1.41
N LEU A 72 7.52 -4.43 -1.04
CA LEU A 72 7.33 -5.60 -1.92
C LEU A 72 5.85 -5.88 -2.21
N LEU A 73 4.98 -5.72 -1.20
CA LEU A 73 3.54 -5.88 -1.38
C LEU A 73 2.98 -4.84 -2.36
N SER A 74 3.46 -3.59 -2.32
CA SER A 74 3.07 -2.56 -3.30
C SER A 74 3.43 -2.97 -4.73
N LEU A 75 4.64 -3.50 -4.95
CA LEU A 75 5.08 -3.96 -6.27
C LEU A 75 4.21 -5.12 -6.78
N ILE A 76 3.85 -6.05 -5.89
CA ILE A 76 2.91 -7.14 -6.18
C ILE A 76 1.53 -6.58 -6.55
N ASN A 77 1.01 -5.60 -5.79
CA ASN A 77 -0.29 -4.99 -6.07
C ASN A 77 -0.32 -4.30 -7.44
N TYR A 78 0.73 -3.60 -7.83
CA TYR A 78 0.81 -3.02 -9.17
C TYR A 78 0.85 -4.09 -10.27
N ALA A 79 1.57 -5.19 -10.04
CA ALA A 79 1.57 -6.32 -10.96
C ALA A 79 0.15 -6.88 -11.13
N PHE A 80 -0.60 -7.05 -10.04
CA PHE A 80 -2.00 -7.44 -10.07
C PHE A 80 -2.88 -6.44 -10.84
N GLN A 81 -2.75 -5.14 -10.56
CA GLN A 81 -3.49 -4.10 -11.28
C GLN A 81 -3.27 -4.21 -12.80
N LYS A 82 -2.02 -4.38 -13.23
CA LYS A 82 -1.66 -4.53 -14.65
C LYS A 82 -2.25 -5.80 -15.28
N LEU A 83 -2.35 -6.90 -14.52
CA LEU A 83 -2.96 -8.15 -15.01
C LEU A 83 -4.48 -7.98 -15.22
N PHE A 84 -5.18 -7.35 -14.29
CA PHE A 84 -6.63 -7.08 -14.42
C PHE A 84 -6.93 -6.11 -15.56
N GLU A 85 -6.11 -5.07 -15.73
CA GLU A 85 -6.28 -4.11 -16.82
C GLU A 85 -6.12 -4.76 -18.19
N LYS A 86 -5.14 -5.65 -18.35
CA LYS A 86 -4.97 -6.44 -19.58
C LYS A 86 -6.20 -7.29 -19.91
N ARG A 87 -6.80 -7.95 -18.90
CA ARG A 87 -8.03 -8.74 -19.11
C ARG A 87 -9.21 -7.88 -19.55
N LYS A 88 -9.40 -6.71 -18.93
CA LYS A 88 -10.47 -5.79 -19.29
C LYS A 88 -10.36 -5.28 -20.73
N ILE A 89 -9.14 -4.94 -21.17
CA ILE A 89 -8.88 -4.52 -22.55
C ILE A 89 -9.22 -5.65 -23.53
N LEU A 90 -8.79 -6.88 -23.20
CA LEU A 90 -9.05 -8.06 -24.03
C LEU A 90 -10.56 -8.32 -24.19
N GLU A 91 -11.33 -8.32 -23.11
CA GLU A 91 -12.79 -8.50 -23.14
C GLU A 91 -13.51 -7.40 -23.94
N SER A 92 -13.07 -6.14 -23.81
CA SER A 92 -13.67 -5.03 -24.57
C SER A 92 -13.47 -5.16 -26.09
N HIS A 93 -12.39 -5.80 -26.52
CA HIS A 93 -12.10 -6.05 -27.93
C HIS A 93 -12.89 -7.22 -28.53
N PHE A 94 -13.38 -8.16 -27.70
CA PHE A 94 -14.18 -9.30 -28.16
C PHE A 94 -15.69 -9.02 -28.19
N HIS A 95 -16.15 -7.95 -27.54
CA HIS A 95 -17.56 -7.53 -27.50
C HIS A 95 -17.89 -6.35 -28.46
N GLN A 96 -16.95 -5.96 -29.32
CA GLN A 96 -17.16 -5.08 -30.48
C GLN A 96 -17.14 -5.88 -31.78
#